data_AF-A0A938MCF0-F1
#
_entry.id   AF-A0A938MCF0-F1
#
_cell.length_a   1.000
_cell.length_b   1.000
_cell.length_c   1.000
_cell.angle_alpha   90.00
_cell.angle_beta   90.00
_cell.angle_gamma   90.00
#
_symmetry.space_group_name_H-M   'P 1'
#
loop_
_entity.id
_entity.type
_entity.pdbx_description
1 polymer ?
#
loop_
_entity_poly.entity_id
_entity_poly.type
_entity_poly.pdbx_seq_one_letter_code
_entity_poly.pdbx_strand_id
1 'polypeptide(L)'
;LQVQNLGELIASGKKPGPKDLWLVAGVQVKDGQAIKTVITQFIRSEFLARQGITQDSYPYRDIELSVVTLPQNPAVTPAYAVVEGFFLFSLQSETLEKAIDAITSKATLAATPGHKALAEMLSPKSNMRGYVDVKTLASVLLSVASKKGPRQVQPFLPEIATAADRLFPMGLALAGHKDGVVGESYGPISGPFIISTLASVGNLTKSTEGRDAEAARNGMKKVANALKQYQVDNKAYPQSLDQLVPLYLKELPKDPFQPGQMFAYGKSDAGFVLVSPGPDRKLDVDVAAFNLADWKKRTDSRDPVDIAYMKGKVHQYLKGRFPDEQAPDDEGDIVVTGP
;
A
#
# COMPACT_ATOMS: atom_id res chain seq x y z
N LEU A 1 3.39 -19.11 -14.16
CA LEU A 1 4.02 -17.78 -14.02
C LEU A 1 5.46 -17.99 -13.57
N GLN A 2 6.46 -17.45 -14.26
CA GLN A 2 7.86 -17.58 -13.84
C GLN A 2 8.14 -16.62 -12.68
N VAL A 3 8.53 -17.19 -11.56
CA VAL A 3 8.60 -16.55 -10.25
C VAL A 3 9.98 -15.95 -9.94
N GLN A 4 10.94 -16.18 -10.84
CA GLN A 4 12.32 -15.74 -10.72
C GLN A 4 12.45 -14.21 -10.56
N ASN A 5 11.61 -13.42 -11.23
CA ASN A 5 11.69 -11.95 -11.17
C ASN A 5 11.27 -11.35 -9.81
N LEU A 6 10.33 -11.97 -9.09
CA LEU A 6 9.86 -11.40 -7.82
C LEU A 6 10.93 -11.51 -6.73
N GLY A 7 11.69 -12.60 -6.71
CA GLY A 7 12.80 -12.79 -5.77
C GLY A 7 13.94 -11.79 -6.03
N GLU A 8 14.28 -11.53 -7.30
CA GLU A 8 15.28 -10.54 -7.68
C GLU A 8 14.83 -9.11 -7.38
N LEU A 9 13.56 -8.79 -7.64
CA LEU A 9 12.97 -7.50 -7.34
C LEU A 9 13.03 -7.18 -5.84
N ILE A 10 12.58 -8.11 -4.99
CA ILE A 10 12.64 -7.94 -3.54
C ILE A 10 14.11 -7.91 -3.06
N ALA A 11 14.99 -8.73 -3.65
CA ALA A 11 16.42 -8.71 -3.36
C ALA A 11 17.12 -7.40 -3.79
N SER A 12 16.62 -6.70 -4.80
CA SER A 12 17.17 -5.40 -5.23
C SER A 12 16.92 -4.28 -4.22
N GLY A 13 15.93 -4.44 -3.33
CA GLY A 13 15.54 -3.42 -2.35
C GLY A 13 14.70 -2.30 -2.95
N LYS A 14 14.48 -2.33 -4.26
CA LYS A 14 13.50 -1.47 -4.93
C LYS A 14 12.10 -1.92 -4.52
N LYS A 15 11.26 -0.96 -4.12
CA LYS A 15 9.83 -1.20 -3.92
C LYS A 15 9.24 -1.70 -5.25
N PRO A 16 8.55 -2.85 -5.29
CA PRO A 16 7.88 -3.33 -6.50
C PRO A 16 6.95 -2.26 -7.06
N GLY A 17 7.19 -1.82 -8.29
CA GLY A 17 6.23 -1.02 -9.02
C GLY A 17 5.07 -1.89 -9.54
N PRO A 18 3.94 -1.31 -9.95
CA PRO A 18 2.85 -2.05 -10.57
C PRO A 18 3.26 -2.90 -11.77
N LYS A 19 4.28 -2.47 -12.53
CA LYS A 19 4.87 -3.21 -13.66
C LYS A 19 5.68 -4.45 -13.24
N ASP A 20 6.12 -4.51 -12.00
CA ASP A 20 6.91 -5.65 -11.54
C ASP A 20 6.00 -6.77 -10.99
N LEU A 21 4.69 -6.50 -10.91
CA LEU A 21 3.67 -7.43 -10.46
C LEU A 21 2.92 -7.97 -11.69
N TRP A 22 3.11 -9.25 -11.99
CA TRP A 22 2.40 -9.94 -13.06
C TRP A 22 0.99 -10.30 -12.59
N LEU A 23 0.16 -9.26 -12.40
CA LEU A 23 -1.21 -9.39 -11.96
C LEU A 23 -2.12 -9.62 -13.15
N VAL A 24 -2.91 -10.68 -13.08
CA VAL A 24 -4.02 -10.93 -13.98
C VAL A 24 -5.28 -11.02 -13.14
N ALA A 25 -6.27 -10.20 -13.47
CA ALA A 25 -7.62 -10.32 -12.96
C ALA A 25 -8.49 -10.97 -14.03
N GLY A 26 -9.36 -11.89 -13.62
CA GLY A 26 -10.31 -12.56 -14.51
C GLY A 26 -11.69 -12.58 -13.89
N VAL A 27 -12.72 -12.24 -14.66
CA VAL A 27 -14.12 -12.31 -14.24
C VAL A 27 -14.89 -13.11 -15.27
N GLN A 28 -15.71 -14.05 -14.83
CA GLN A 28 -16.61 -14.77 -15.73
C GLN A 28 -17.73 -13.84 -16.19
N VAL A 29 -17.99 -13.81 -17.50
CA VAL A 29 -18.93 -12.87 -18.10
C VAL A 29 -19.94 -13.61 -18.96
N LYS A 30 -21.22 -13.24 -18.83
CA LYS A 30 -22.29 -13.82 -19.66
C LYS A 30 -22.19 -13.38 -21.11
N ASP A 31 -21.86 -12.12 -21.31
CA ASP A 31 -21.68 -11.50 -22.62
C ASP A 31 -20.35 -10.75 -22.66
N GLY A 32 -19.35 -11.40 -23.25
CA GLY A 32 -18.03 -10.82 -23.40
C GLY A 32 -17.98 -9.64 -24.37
N GLN A 33 -18.86 -9.61 -25.38
CA GLN A 33 -18.89 -8.54 -26.38
C GLN A 33 -19.47 -7.26 -25.80
N ALA A 34 -20.51 -7.37 -24.96
CA ALA A 34 -21.06 -6.24 -24.23
C ALA A 34 -19.98 -5.56 -23.36
N ILE A 35 -19.19 -6.34 -22.61
CA ILE A 35 -18.12 -5.78 -21.76
C ILE A 35 -17.00 -5.15 -22.59
N LYS A 36 -16.56 -5.79 -23.68
CA LYS A 36 -15.60 -5.20 -24.61
C LYS A 36 -16.09 -3.85 -25.14
N THR A 37 -17.37 -3.77 -25.51
CA THR A 37 -18.00 -2.54 -26.02
C THR A 37 -17.97 -1.44 -24.97
N VAL A 38 -18.39 -1.74 -23.74
CA VAL A 38 -18.39 -0.76 -22.63
C VAL A 38 -16.99 -0.23 -22.34
N ILE A 39 -15.99 -1.11 -22.27
CA ILE A 39 -14.61 -0.73 -21.99
C ILE A 39 -14.03 0.10 -23.14
N THR A 40 -14.28 -0.31 -24.39
CA THR A 40 -13.84 0.42 -25.57
C THR A 40 -14.46 1.82 -25.62
N GLN A 41 -15.76 1.95 -25.31
CA GLN A 41 -16.44 3.24 -25.24
C GLN A 41 -15.86 4.12 -24.12
N PHE A 42 -15.57 3.55 -22.96
CA PHE A 42 -14.94 4.27 -21.86
C PHE A 42 -13.55 4.78 -22.25
N ILE A 43 -12.68 3.93 -22.80
CA ILE A 43 -11.32 4.31 -23.20
C ILE A 43 -11.33 5.37 -24.30
N ARG A 44 -12.28 5.28 -25.24
CA ARG A 44 -12.47 6.26 -26.32
C ARG A 44 -13.25 7.51 -25.90
N SER A 45 -13.56 7.68 -24.61
CA SER A 45 -14.21 8.89 -24.13
C SER A 45 -13.32 10.11 -24.36
N GLU A 46 -13.94 11.27 -24.61
CA GLU A 46 -13.22 12.52 -24.84
C GLU A 46 -12.29 12.88 -23.67
N PHE A 47 -12.69 12.54 -22.45
CA PHE A 47 -11.89 12.73 -21.24
C PHE A 47 -10.53 12.01 -21.31
N LEU A 48 -10.52 10.72 -21.65
CA LEU A 48 -9.27 9.95 -21.75
C LEU A 48 -8.49 10.27 -23.03
N ALA A 49 -9.18 10.55 -24.13
CA ALA A 49 -8.56 10.98 -25.37
C ALA A 49 -7.77 12.30 -25.19
N ARG A 50 -8.29 13.26 -24.41
CA ARG A 50 -7.57 14.50 -24.07
C ARG A 50 -6.33 14.27 -23.22
N GLN A 51 -6.25 13.14 -22.51
CA GLN A 51 -5.03 12.71 -21.79
C GLN A 51 -4.04 11.95 -22.69
N GLY A 52 -4.36 11.83 -23.99
CA GLY A 52 -3.57 11.08 -24.97
C GLY A 52 -3.66 9.57 -24.81
N ILE A 53 -4.61 9.06 -24.02
CA ILE A 53 -4.79 7.62 -23.82
C ILE A 53 -5.42 7.05 -25.08
N THR A 54 -4.78 6.03 -25.64
CA THR A 54 -5.23 5.33 -26.84
C THR A 54 -5.43 3.84 -26.56
N GLN A 55 -6.20 3.17 -27.42
CA GLN A 55 -6.36 1.72 -27.41
C GLN A 55 -6.10 1.18 -28.80
N ASP A 56 -5.21 0.21 -28.88
CA ASP A 56 -4.98 -0.61 -30.06
C ASP A 56 -5.46 -2.03 -29.78
N SER A 57 -5.92 -2.71 -30.83
CA SER A 57 -6.35 -4.11 -30.75
C SER A 57 -5.61 -4.90 -31.81
N TYR A 58 -5.04 -6.04 -31.42
CA TYR A 58 -4.35 -6.94 -32.34
C TYR A 58 -4.76 -8.40 -32.10
N PRO A 59 -4.74 -9.23 -33.15
CA PRO A 59 -4.97 -10.66 -32.98
C PRO A 59 -3.77 -11.28 -32.26
N TYR A 60 -4.03 -11.97 -31.15
CA TYR A 60 -3.08 -12.83 -30.46
C TYR A 60 -3.66 -14.25 -30.43
N ARG A 61 -3.12 -15.13 -31.29
CA ARG A 61 -3.80 -16.37 -31.70
C ARG A 61 -5.17 -16.05 -32.30
N ASP A 62 -6.21 -16.78 -31.91
CA ASP A 62 -7.60 -16.56 -32.33
C ASP A 62 -8.36 -15.63 -31.37
N ILE A 63 -7.65 -14.86 -30.54
CA ILE A 63 -8.22 -13.96 -29.54
C ILE A 63 -7.80 -12.53 -29.85
N GLU A 64 -8.77 -11.62 -29.88
CA GLU A 64 -8.49 -10.18 -29.97
C GLU A 64 -8.03 -9.66 -28.60
N LEU A 65 -6.77 -9.22 -28.55
CA LEU A 65 -6.12 -8.61 -27.41
C LEU A 65 -6.14 -7.08 -27.58
N SER A 66 -6.69 -6.38 -26.60
CA SER A 66 -6.74 -4.91 -26.61
C SER A 66 -5.71 -4.37 -25.62
N VAL A 67 -4.85 -3.46 -26.08
CA VAL A 67 -3.79 -2.84 -25.29
C VAL A 67 -4.01 -1.34 -25.25
N VAL A 68 -3.92 -0.79 -24.05
CA VAL A 68 -4.11 0.63 -23.75
C VAL A 68 -2.74 1.29 -23.61
N THR A 69 -2.53 2.40 -24.31
CA THR A 69 -1.31 3.20 -24.18
C THR A 69 -1.57 4.36 -23.22
N LEU A 70 -0.72 4.48 -22.21
CA LEU A 70 -0.76 5.55 -21.21
C LEU A 70 0.45 6.48 -21.42
N PRO A 71 0.31 7.67 -22.05
CA PRO A 71 1.45 8.55 -22.33
C PRO A 71 2.22 8.98 -21.09
N GLN A 72 1.51 9.15 -19.97
CA GLN A 72 2.08 9.53 -18.68
C GLN A 72 2.90 8.40 -18.03
N ASN A 73 2.69 7.14 -18.45
CA ASN A 73 3.42 5.99 -17.93
C ASN A 73 3.59 4.90 -18.99
N PRO A 74 4.50 5.08 -19.96
CA PRO A 74 4.70 4.13 -21.06
C PRO A 74 5.17 2.74 -20.60
N ALA A 75 5.67 2.63 -19.36
CA ALA A 75 6.12 1.36 -18.79
C ALA A 75 4.96 0.47 -18.31
N VAL A 76 3.74 1.00 -18.27
CA VAL A 76 2.52 0.25 -17.95
C VAL A 76 1.69 0.17 -19.23
N THR A 77 1.37 -1.04 -19.63
CA THR A 77 0.63 -1.34 -20.86
C THR A 77 -0.62 -2.13 -20.50
N PRO A 78 -1.65 -1.49 -19.91
CA PRO A 78 -2.84 -2.20 -19.50
C PRO A 78 -3.45 -2.92 -20.70
N ALA A 79 -3.85 -4.16 -20.52
CA ALA A 79 -4.39 -4.98 -21.58
C ALA A 79 -5.61 -5.75 -21.09
N TYR A 80 -6.51 -6.06 -22.01
CA TYR A 80 -7.66 -6.91 -21.74
C TYR A 80 -8.03 -7.80 -22.92
N ALA A 81 -8.65 -8.94 -22.61
CA ALA A 81 -9.12 -9.91 -23.60
C ALA A 81 -10.34 -10.66 -23.06
N VAL A 82 -11.13 -11.28 -23.94
CA VAL A 82 -12.16 -12.24 -23.55
C VAL A 82 -11.75 -13.62 -24.05
N VAL A 83 -11.65 -14.58 -23.14
CA VAL A 83 -11.18 -15.94 -23.41
C VAL A 83 -12.14 -16.92 -22.76
N GLU A 84 -12.75 -17.81 -23.55
CA GLU A 84 -13.65 -18.87 -23.04
C GLU A 84 -14.72 -18.38 -22.03
N GLY A 85 -15.29 -17.19 -22.26
CA GLY A 85 -16.31 -16.60 -21.37
C GLY A 85 -15.74 -15.90 -20.13
N PHE A 86 -14.43 -15.70 -20.04
CA PHE A 86 -13.79 -14.86 -19.04
C PHE A 86 -13.30 -13.56 -19.66
N PHE A 87 -13.64 -12.44 -19.03
CA PHE A 87 -12.97 -11.18 -19.26
C PHE A 87 -11.68 -11.15 -18.41
N LEU A 88 -10.54 -11.04 -19.07
CA LEU A 88 -9.23 -10.99 -18.45
C LEU A 88 -8.64 -9.58 -18.59
N PHE A 89 -7.95 -9.12 -17.56
CA PHE A 89 -7.27 -7.82 -17.53
C PHE A 89 -5.91 -7.94 -16.83
N SER A 90 -4.92 -7.22 -17.34
CA SER A 90 -3.61 -7.06 -16.71
C SER A 90 -3.07 -5.64 -16.90
N LEU A 91 -2.14 -5.23 -16.05
CA LEU A 91 -1.38 -3.98 -16.23
C LEU A 91 -0.25 -4.13 -17.28
N GLN A 92 -0.03 -5.34 -17.80
CA GLN A 92 0.97 -5.66 -18.81
C GLN A 92 0.39 -6.59 -19.88
N SER A 93 0.59 -6.27 -21.15
CA SER A 93 0.11 -7.09 -22.26
C SER A 93 0.76 -8.46 -22.28
N GLU A 94 2.09 -8.53 -22.07
CA GLU A 94 2.83 -9.79 -22.02
C GLU A 94 2.31 -10.74 -20.93
N THR A 95 1.94 -10.20 -19.77
CA THR A 95 1.37 -10.99 -18.68
C THR A 95 0.01 -11.56 -19.07
N LEU A 96 -0.80 -10.78 -19.80
CA LEU A 96 -2.08 -11.22 -20.31
C LEU A 96 -1.95 -12.27 -21.43
N GLU A 97 -0.98 -12.11 -22.33
CA GLU A 97 -0.64 -13.09 -23.38
C GLU A 97 -0.31 -14.46 -22.78
N LYS A 98 0.50 -14.49 -21.72
CA LYS A 98 0.81 -15.73 -20.99
C LYS A 98 -0.41 -16.34 -20.31
N ALA A 99 -1.34 -15.53 -19.84
CA ALA A 99 -2.61 -16.01 -19.27
C ALA A 99 -3.52 -16.60 -20.36
N ILE A 100 -3.60 -15.94 -21.52
CA ILE A 100 -4.29 -16.45 -22.71
C ILE A 100 -3.72 -17.81 -23.13
N ASP A 101 -2.39 -17.92 -23.21
CA ASP A 101 -1.71 -19.17 -23.56
C ASP A 101 -2.07 -20.29 -22.57
N ALA A 102 -1.98 -20.00 -21.26
CA ALA A 102 -2.26 -20.97 -20.21
C ALA A 102 -3.73 -21.45 -20.21
N ILE A 103 -4.69 -20.56 -20.48
CA ILE A 103 -6.10 -20.92 -20.58
C ILE A 103 -6.35 -21.76 -21.83
N THR A 104 -5.88 -21.30 -22.98
CA THR A 104 -6.08 -21.98 -24.29
C THR A 104 -5.44 -23.37 -24.30
N SER A 105 -4.25 -23.52 -23.71
CA SER A 105 -3.58 -24.82 -23.61
C SER A 105 -4.06 -25.66 -22.42
N LYS A 106 -5.03 -25.17 -21.64
CA LYS A 106 -5.50 -25.75 -20.37
C LYS A 106 -4.38 -25.98 -19.33
N ALA A 107 -3.26 -25.28 -19.46
CA ALA A 107 -2.13 -25.32 -18.52
C ALA A 107 -2.32 -24.34 -17.35
N THR A 108 -3.50 -24.37 -16.73
CA THR A 108 -3.80 -23.51 -15.58
C THR A 108 -3.40 -24.20 -14.27
N LEU A 109 -3.22 -23.41 -13.19
CA LEU A 109 -2.98 -24.00 -11.86
C LEU A 109 -4.09 -24.99 -11.50
N ALA A 110 -5.35 -24.65 -11.74
CA ALA A 110 -6.51 -25.51 -11.47
C ALA A 110 -6.46 -26.87 -12.18
N ALA A 111 -5.78 -26.97 -13.33
CA ALA A 111 -5.63 -28.22 -14.08
C ALA A 111 -4.49 -29.10 -13.55
N THR A 112 -3.58 -28.58 -12.72
CA THR A 112 -2.50 -29.37 -12.13
C THR A 112 -3.06 -30.41 -11.15
N PRO A 113 -2.49 -31.64 -11.05
CA PRO A 113 -3.03 -32.69 -10.19
C PRO A 113 -3.29 -32.26 -8.75
N GLY A 114 -2.37 -31.48 -8.17
CA GLY A 114 -2.50 -30.97 -6.80
C GLY A 114 -3.67 -30.01 -6.61
N HIS A 115 -3.93 -29.12 -7.58
CA HIS A 115 -5.03 -28.15 -7.48
C HIS A 115 -6.35 -28.70 -8.02
N LYS A 116 -6.35 -29.77 -8.82
CA LYS A 116 -7.57 -30.42 -9.29
C LYS A 116 -8.34 -31.04 -8.12
N ALA A 117 -7.66 -31.81 -7.27
CA ALA A 117 -8.26 -32.36 -6.04
C ALA A 117 -8.79 -31.25 -5.12
N LEU A 118 -8.05 -30.15 -5.03
CA LEU A 118 -8.46 -28.95 -4.29
C LEU A 118 -9.71 -28.27 -4.90
N ALA A 119 -9.79 -28.17 -6.23
CA ALA A 119 -10.93 -27.60 -6.93
C ALA A 119 -12.22 -28.40 -6.75
N GLU A 120 -12.11 -29.71 -6.57
CA GLU A 120 -13.21 -30.63 -6.25
C GLU A 120 -13.67 -30.49 -4.79
N MET A 121 -12.76 -30.12 -3.87
CA MET A 121 -13.09 -29.84 -2.47
C MET A 121 -13.76 -28.47 -2.26
N LEU A 122 -13.46 -27.48 -3.11
CA LEU A 122 -14.05 -26.15 -3.02
C LEU A 122 -15.53 -26.16 -3.43
N SER A 123 -16.37 -25.44 -2.69
CA SER A 123 -17.82 -25.39 -2.95
C SER A 123 -18.14 -25.07 -4.42
N PRO A 124 -19.01 -25.86 -5.08
CA PRO A 124 -19.45 -25.62 -6.46
C PRO A 124 -20.29 -24.34 -6.59
N LYS A 125 -20.80 -23.80 -5.48
CA LYS A 125 -21.61 -22.56 -5.43
C LYS A 125 -20.78 -21.29 -5.27
N SER A 126 -19.44 -21.40 -5.30
CA SER A 126 -18.55 -20.24 -5.20
C SER A 126 -18.68 -19.34 -6.43
N ASN A 127 -18.71 -18.02 -6.19
CA ASN A 127 -18.67 -17.02 -7.26
C ASN A 127 -17.23 -16.71 -7.68
N MET A 128 -16.26 -16.95 -6.78
CA MET A 128 -14.85 -16.73 -7.04
C MET A 128 -14.04 -17.87 -6.44
N ARG A 129 -13.04 -18.35 -7.19
CA ARG A 129 -12.05 -19.32 -6.73
C ARG A 129 -10.65 -18.76 -6.92
N GLY A 130 -9.82 -18.88 -5.89
CA GLY A 130 -8.41 -18.52 -5.91
C GLY A 130 -7.56 -19.74 -5.65
N TYR A 131 -6.46 -19.87 -6.39
CA TYR A 131 -5.48 -20.93 -6.20
C TYR A 131 -4.12 -20.29 -5.96
N VAL A 132 -3.41 -20.77 -4.95
CA VAL A 132 -2.07 -20.28 -4.61
C VAL A 132 -1.11 -21.46 -4.62
N ASP A 133 -0.11 -21.35 -5.47
CA ASP A 133 1.05 -22.25 -5.42
C ASP A 133 1.95 -21.81 -4.26
N VAL A 134 1.69 -22.39 -3.10
CA VAL A 134 2.37 -22.09 -1.84
C VAL A 134 3.84 -22.40 -1.92
N LYS A 135 4.21 -23.48 -2.61
CA LYS A 135 5.60 -23.89 -2.78
C LYS A 135 6.37 -22.81 -3.52
N THR A 136 5.80 -22.36 -4.62
CA THR A 136 6.35 -21.27 -5.42
C THR A 136 6.47 -19.98 -4.60
N LEU A 137 5.42 -19.58 -3.87
CA LEU A 137 5.45 -18.39 -3.00
C LEU A 137 6.50 -18.51 -1.89
N ALA A 138 6.55 -19.65 -1.21
CA ALA A 138 7.50 -19.91 -0.13
C ALA A 138 8.94 -19.87 -0.64
N SER A 139 9.22 -20.39 -1.84
CA SER A 139 10.54 -20.32 -2.45
C SER A 139 11.02 -18.87 -2.68
N VAL A 140 10.10 -17.97 -3.05
CA VAL A 140 10.40 -16.52 -3.16
C VAL A 140 10.75 -15.96 -1.80
N LEU A 141 9.87 -16.16 -0.81
CA LEU A 141 10.06 -15.62 0.53
C LEU A 141 11.37 -16.11 1.15
N LEU A 142 11.70 -17.39 0.97
CA LEU A 142 12.96 -17.99 1.41
C LEU A 142 14.17 -17.40 0.69
N SER A 143 14.08 -17.15 -0.62
CA SER A 143 15.17 -16.50 -1.38
C SER A 143 15.44 -15.07 -0.90
N VAL A 144 14.39 -14.38 -0.45
CA VAL A 144 14.50 -13.04 0.12
C VAL A 144 15.08 -13.11 1.52
N ALA A 145 14.55 -14.00 2.36
CA ALA A 145 14.98 -14.17 3.73
C ALA A 145 16.44 -14.64 3.81
N SER A 146 16.92 -15.45 2.87
CA SER A 146 18.34 -15.85 2.83
C SER A 146 19.26 -14.68 2.50
N LYS A 147 18.85 -13.78 1.60
CA LYS A 147 19.64 -12.62 1.20
C LYS A 147 19.57 -11.45 2.19
N LYS A 148 18.41 -11.23 2.82
CA LYS A 148 18.09 -10.01 3.58
C LYS A 148 17.48 -10.24 4.96
N GLY A 149 17.20 -11.48 5.32
CA GLY A 149 16.56 -11.80 6.59
C GLY A 149 17.43 -11.45 7.79
N PRO A 150 16.82 -11.17 8.95
CA PRO A 150 17.56 -10.98 10.20
C PRO A 150 18.48 -12.17 10.48
N ARG A 151 19.68 -11.92 11.01
CA ARG A 151 20.68 -12.98 11.30
C ARG A 151 20.13 -14.09 12.21
N GLN A 152 19.16 -13.76 13.06
CA GLN A 152 18.49 -14.70 13.96
C GLN A 152 17.67 -15.76 13.22
N VAL A 153 17.19 -15.47 12.01
CA VAL A 153 16.32 -16.38 11.23
C VAL A 153 17.15 -17.28 10.30
N GLN A 154 18.36 -16.87 9.93
CA GLN A 154 19.23 -17.59 8.99
C GLN A 154 19.45 -19.08 9.33
N PRO A 155 19.69 -19.47 10.60
CA PRO A 155 19.88 -20.89 10.94
C PRO A 155 18.66 -21.76 10.65
N PHE A 156 17.46 -21.18 10.66
CA PHE A 156 16.19 -21.89 10.47
C PHE A 156 15.76 -21.97 9.00
N LEU A 157 16.38 -21.20 8.09
CA LEU A 157 15.96 -21.16 6.69
C LEU A 157 16.01 -22.53 5.98
N PRO A 158 17.01 -23.41 6.20
CA PRO A 158 17.00 -24.75 5.59
C PRO A 158 15.82 -25.62 6.04
N GLU A 159 15.42 -25.49 7.31
CA GLU A 159 14.30 -26.25 7.89
C GLU A 159 12.97 -25.71 7.35
N ILE A 160 12.83 -24.37 7.27
CA ILE A 160 11.67 -23.72 6.65
C ILE A 160 11.58 -24.08 5.17
N ALA A 161 12.71 -24.17 4.45
CA ALA A 161 12.74 -24.61 3.05
C ALA A 161 12.27 -26.06 2.89
N THR A 162 12.75 -26.95 3.76
CA THR A 162 12.32 -28.36 3.79
C THR A 162 10.83 -28.49 4.11
N ALA A 163 10.31 -27.65 5.02
CA ALA A 163 8.88 -27.60 5.32
C ALA A 163 8.06 -27.03 4.17
N ALA A 164 8.57 -25.99 3.49
CA ALA A 164 7.93 -25.36 2.34
C ALA A 164 7.73 -26.33 1.16
N ASP A 165 8.69 -27.22 0.93
CA ASP A 165 8.60 -28.26 -0.10
C ASP A 165 7.49 -29.29 0.15
N ARG A 166 7.03 -29.41 1.40
CA ARG A 166 5.93 -30.29 1.80
C ARG A 166 4.57 -29.58 1.81
N LEU A 167 4.53 -28.28 1.51
CA LEU A 167 3.28 -27.53 1.47
C LEU A 167 2.45 -27.95 0.26
N PHE A 168 1.22 -28.36 0.54
CA PHE A 168 0.21 -28.65 -0.47
C PHE A 168 -0.33 -27.33 -1.07
N PRO A 169 -0.83 -27.37 -2.32
CA PRO A 169 -1.50 -26.23 -2.93
C PRO A 169 -2.66 -25.73 -2.08
N MET A 170 -2.89 -24.42 -2.13
CA MET A 170 -3.95 -23.74 -1.37
C MET A 170 -5.07 -23.28 -2.28
N GLY A 171 -6.30 -23.39 -1.77
CA GLY A 171 -7.51 -22.98 -2.46
C GLY A 171 -8.35 -22.07 -1.58
N LEU A 172 -8.92 -21.04 -2.20
CA LEU A 172 -9.91 -20.15 -1.60
C LEU A 172 -11.16 -20.17 -2.48
N ALA A 173 -12.33 -20.26 -1.87
CA ALA A 173 -13.62 -20.09 -2.51
C ALA A 173 -14.38 -19.00 -1.79
N LEU A 174 -14.87 -18.00 -2.52
CA LEU A 174 -15.78 -16.99 -1.98
C LEU A 174 -17.15 -17.15 -2.64
N ALA A 175 -18.20 -17.09 -1.82
CA ALA A 175 -19.58 -17.12 -2.25
C ALA A 175 -20.34 -15.92 -1.65
N GLY A 176 -21.09 -15.22 -2.48
CA GLY A 176 -22.06 -14.24 -2.04
C GLY A 176 -23.28 -14.94 -1.45
N HIS A 177 -23.72 -14.47 -0.30
CA HIS A 177 -24.93 -14.87 0.40
C HIS A 177 -25.80 -13.62 0.63
N LYS A 178 -27.09 -13.82 0.88
CA LYS A 178 -28.01 -12.70 1.20
C LYS A 178 -27.56 -11.86 2.41
N ASP A 179 -26.78 -12.47 3.32
CA ASP A 179 -26.33 -11.87 4.57
C ASP A 179 -24.84 -11.49 4.54
N GLY A 180 -24.16 -11.58 3.38
CA GLY A 180 -22.74 -11.21 3.25
C GLY A 180 -21.92 -12.11 2.32
N VAL A 181 -20.61 -12.20 2.56
CA VAL A 181 -19.70 -13.05 1.78
C VAL A 181 -19.19 -14.17 2.68
N VAL A 182 -19.32 -15.42 2.23
CA VAL A 182 -18.76 -16.60 2.90
C VAL A 182 -17.48 -16.99 2.20
N GLY A 183 -16.41 -17.19 2.96
CA GLY A 183 -15.13 -17.67 2.48
C GLY A 183 -14.82 -19.07 3.00
N GLU A 184 -14.49 -19.97 2.09
CA GLU A 184 -13.95 -21.31 2.37
C GLU A 184 -12.49 -21.36 1.93
N SER A 185 -11.63 -21.92 2.75
CA SER A 185 -10.22 -22.11 2.41
C SER A 185 -9.82 -23.55 2.66
N TYR A 186 -9.05 -24.12 1.75
CA TYR A 186 -8.50 -25.46 1.88
C TYR A 186 -6.99 -25.38 1.74
N GLY A 187 -6.28 -25.91 2.72
CA GLY A 187 -4.82 -25.91 2.77
C GLY A 187 -4.30 -26.42 4.12
N PRO A 188 -3.01 -26.81 4.18
CA PRO A 188 -2.38 -27.30 5.41
C PRO A 188 -2.17 -26.20 6.47
N ILE A 189 -2.26 -24.94 6.06
CA ILE A 189 -2.21 -23.77 6.94
C ILE A 189 -3.62 -23.15 6.90
N SER A 190 -4.21 -22.93 8.08
CA SER A 190 -5.59 -22.47 8.19
C SER A 190 -5.81 -21.18 7.38
N GLY A 191 -6.95 -21.07 6.68
CA GLY A 191 -7.36 -19.89 5.90
C GLY A 191 -7.12 -18.52 6.53
N PRO A 192 -7.30 -18.35 7.86
CA PRO A 192 -6.99 -17.10 8.55
C PRO A 192 -5.54 -16.65 8.36
N PHE A 193 -4.57 -17.56 8.28
CA PHE A 193 -3.16 -17.20 8.05
C PHE A 193 -2.96 -16.57 6.68
N ILE A 194 -3.63 -17.08 5.64
CA ILE A 194 -3.51 -16.57 4.26
C ILE A 194 -4.19 -15.20 4.15
N ILE A 195 -5.40 -15.05 4.68
CA ILE A 195 -6.11 -13.77 4.68
C ILE A 195 -5.29 -12.74 5.47
N SER A 196 -4.70 -13.13 6.60
CA SER A 196 -3.80 -12.25 7.37
C SER A 196 -2.51 -11.92 6.62
N THR A 197 -1.96 -12.86 5.84
CA THR A 197 -0.74 -12.64 5.03
C THR A 197 -1.05 -11.70 3.86
N LEU A 198 -2.15 -11.90 3.15
CA LEU A 198 -2.58 -11.02 2.04
C LEU A 198 -2.99 -9.63 2.55
N ALA A 199 -3.71 -9.56 3.68
CA ALA A 199 -4.06 -8.29 4.32
C ALA A 199 -2.82 -7.58 4.88
N SER A 200 -1.84 -8.33 5.38
CA SER A 200 -0.56 -7.76 5.80
C SER A 200 0.31 -7.36 4.62
N VAL A 201 0.18 -7.95 3.42
CA VAL A 201 0.76 -7.37 2.20
C VAL A 201 0.16 -5.99 1.92
N GLY A 202 -1.16 -5.80 2.08
CA GLY A 202 -1.77 -4.46 2.04
C GLY A 202 -1.21 -3.50 3.11
N ASN A 203 -0.96 -3.99 4.33
CA ASN A 203 -0.30 -3.20 5.38
C ASN A 203 1.23 -3.09 5.23
N LEU A 204 1.87 -3.90 4.38
CA LEU A 204 3.26 -3.78 3.92
C LEU A 204 3.35 -2.73 2.80
N THR A 205 2.23 -2.44 2.10
CA THR A 205 2.16 -1.37 1.09
C THR A 205 1.81 0.01 1.65
N LYS A 206 1.15 0.11 2.81
CA LYS A 206 1.18 1.36 3.58
C LYS A 206 2.59 1.49 4.13
N SER A 207 3.38 2.42 3.59
CA SER A 207 4.75 2.63 4.06
C SER A 207 4.72 2.78 5.58
N THR A 208 5.71 2.19 6.25
CA THR A 208 5.90 2.35 7.71
C THR A 208 5.81 3.82 8.11
N GLU A 209 6.30 4.72 7.25
CA GLU A 209 6.24 6.17 7.40
C GLU A 209 4.82 6.70 7.57
N GLY A 210 3.83 6.22 6.81
CA GLY A 210 2.44 6.67 6.97
C GLY A 210 1.83 6.27 8.33
N ARG A 211 2.19 5.09 8.84
CA ARG A 211 1.76 4.62 10.17
C ARG A 211 2.47 5.38 11.28
N ASP A 212 3.76 5.60 11.11
CA ASP A 212 4.60 6.37 12.04
C ASP A 212 4.15 7.84 12.09
N ALA A 213 3.79 8.44 10.95
CA ALA A 213 3.23 9.79 10.87
C ALA A 213 1.88 9.90 11.60
N GLU A 214 1.00 8.91 11.46
CA GLU A 214 -0.24 8.85 12.20
C GLU A 214 -0.01 8.68 13.71
N ALA A 215 0.94 7.81 14.11
CA ALA A 215 1.32 7.61 15.50
C ALA A 215 1.91 8.90 16.11
N ALA A 216 2.80 9.60 15.40
CA ALA A 216 3.37 10.89 15.81
C ALA A 216 2.27 11.95 15.99
N ARG A 217 1.37 12.10 15.02
CA ARG A 217 0.21 13.02 15.10
C ARG A 217 -0.65 12.75 16.33
N ASN A 218 -0.94 11.47 16.60
CA ASN A 218 -1.74 11.08 17.76
C ASN A 218 -1.01 11.31 19.09
N GLY A 219 0.30 11.05 19.14
CA GLY A 219 1.16 11.38 20.29
C GLY A 219 1.17 12.89 20.57
N MET A 220 1.45 13.71 19.55
CA MET A 220 1.48 15.16 19.68
C MET A 220 0.13 15.75 20.07
N LYS A 221 -1.00 15.22 19.57
CA LYS A 221 -2.35 15.64 20.03
C LYS A 221 -2.56 15.43 21.52
N LYS A 222 -2.08 14.31 22.09
CA LYS A 222 -2.16 14.05 23.54
C LYS A 222 -1.33 15.06 24.32
N VAL A 223 -0.10 15.32 23.88
CA VAL A 223 0.79 16.31 24.51
C VAL A 223 0.21 17.73 24.40
N ALA A 224 -0.32 18.11 23.23
CA ALA A 224 -1.00 19.38 23.01
C ALA A 224 -2.18 19.62 23.96
N ASN A 225 -2.99 18.58 24.22
CA ASN A 225 -4.08 18.69 25.19
C ASN A 225 -3.56 18.87 26.62
N ALA A 226 -2.51 18.15 27.01
CA ALA A 226 -1.87 18.31 28.32
C ALA A 226 -1.24 19.70 28.49
N LEU A 227 -0.61 20.25 27.45
CA LEU A 227 -0.07 21.61 27.45
C LEU A 227 -1.16 22.67 27.70
N LYS A 228 -2.31 22.54 27.04
CA LYS A 228 -3.46 23.43 27.27
C LYS A 228 -3.96 23.36 28.70
N GLN A 229 -4.07 22.15 29.25
CA GLN A 229 -4.52 21.98 30.63
C GLN A 229 -3.51 22.58 31.63
N TYR A 230 -2.20 22.35 31.41
CA TYR A 230 -1.15 22.97 32.20
C TYR A 230 -1.22 24.51 32.15
N GLN A 231 -1.45 25.09 30.97
CA GLN A 231 -1.57 26.54 30.82
C GLN A 231 -2.78 27.10 31.58
N VAL A 232 -3.92 26.40 31.57
CA VAL A 232 -5.11 26.83 32.31
C VAL A 232 -4.84 26.90 33.82
N ASP A 233 -4.13 25.91 34.34
CA ASP A 233 -3.86 25.77 35.78
C ASP A 233 -2.74 26.70 36.26
N ASN A 234 -1.69 26.88 35.44
CA ASN A 234 -0.49 27.64 35.82
C ASN A 234 -0.40 29.04 35.21
N LYS A 235 -1.33 29.40 34.32
CA LYS A 235 -1.34 30.65 33.51
C LYS A 235 -0.11 30.85 32.63
N ALA A 236 0.68 29.81 32.43
CA ALA A 236 1.87 29.80 31.58
C ALA A 236 2.11 28.39 31.04
N TYR A 237 2.77 28.28 29.89
CA TYR A 237 3.23 27.01 29.35
C TYR A 237 4.45 26.48 30.12
N PRO A 238 4.62 25.14 30.22
CA PRO A 238 5.75 24.57 30.95
C PRO A 238 7.07 24.88 30.24
N GLN A 239 8.16 24.93 31.00
CA GLN A 239 9.51 25.15 30.44
C GLN A 239 10.02 23.92 29.68
N SER A 240 9.58 22.72 30.07
CA SER A 240 9.89 21.46 29.39
C SER A 240 8.68 20.50 29.42
N LEU A 241 8.65 19.54 28.49
CA LEU A 241 7.56 18.55 28.42
C LEU A 241 7.49 17.64 29.66
N ASP A 242 8.60 17.43 30.37
CA ASP A 242 8.64 16.59 31.58
C ASP A 242 7.74 17.10 32.70
N GLN A 243 7.47 18.41 32.75
CA GLN A 243 6.57 19.03 33.74
C GLN A 243 5.10 18.63 33.55
N LEU A 244 4.76 17.99 32.43
CA LEU A 244 3.42 17.44 32.19
C LEU A 244 3.19 16.12 32.95
N VAL A 245 4.27 15.44 33.38
CA VAL A 245 4.22 14.14 34.06
C VAL A 245 4.44 14.33 35.57
N PRO A 246 3.70 13.62 36.46
CA PRO A 246 2.64 12.66 36.17
C PRO A 246 1.23 13.29 36.12
N LEU A 247 1.10 14.60 36.38
CA LEU A 247 -0.19 15.23 36.66
C LEU A 247 -1.13 15.32 35.44
N TYR A 248 -0.59 15.66 34.27
CA TYR A 248 -1.36 15.85 33.04
C TYR A 248 -1.23 14.66 32.07
N LEU A 249 -0.12 13.93 32.15
CA LEU A 249 0.17 12.72 31.40
C LEU A 249 0.80 11.67 32.31
N LYS A 250 0.42 10.40 32.11
CA LYS A 250 1.06 9.27 32.79
C LYS A 250 2.53 9.11 32.39
N GLU A 251 2.82 9.26 31.10
CA GLU A 251 4.14 9.23 30.50
C GLU A 251 4.13 10.04 29.20
N LEU A 252 5.30 10.51 28.76
CA LEU A 252 5.42 11.20 27.49
C LEU A 252 5.41 10.19 26.32
N PRO A 253 4.58 10.40 25.28
CA PRO A 253 4.65 9.60 24.06
C PRO A 253 6.00 9.77 23.37
N LYS A 254 6.57 8.67 22.88
CA LYS A 254 7.82 8.68 22.11
C LYS A 254 7.56 9.04 20.65
N ASP A 255 8.50 9.71 20.02
CA ASP A 255 8.47 9.98 18.58
C ASP A 255 8.87 8.73 17.78
N PRO A 256 8.02 8.21 16.87
CA PRO A 256 8.37 7.06 16.05
C PRO A 256 9.50 7.33 15.04
N PHE A 257 9.73 8.59 14.64
CA PHE A 257 10.79 8.97 13.70
C PHE A 257 12.14 9.22 14.39
N GLN A 258 12.14 9.40 15.72
CA GLN A 258 13.35 9.54 16.53
C GLN A 258 13.30 8.60 17.74
N PRO A 259 13.67 7.32 17.58
CA PRO A 259 13.63 6.34 18.65
C PRO A 259 14.39 6.81 19.90
N GLY A 260 13.68 6.95 21.01
CA GLY A 260 14.24 7.37 22.30
C GLY A 260 14.23 8.88 22.54
N GLN A 261 13.80 9.69 21.57
CA GLN A 261 13.61 11.13 21.75
C GLN A 261 12.12 11.47 21.89
N MET A 262 11.86 12.58 22.58
CA MET A 262 10.53 13.18 22.68
C MET A 262 10.33 14.15 21.51
N PHE A 263 9.09 14.56 21.27
CA PHE A 263 8.80 15.62 20.30
C PHE A 263 9.56 16.91 20.64
N ALA A 264 10.08 17.60 19.62
CA ALA A 264 10.66 18.91 19.81
C ALA A 264 9.55 19.90 20.22
N TYR A 265 9.86 20.77 21.19
CA TYR A 265 8.90 21.65 21.82
C TYR A 265 9.43 23.08 21.87
N GLY A 266 8.59 24.02 21.44
CA GLY A 266 8.83 25.45 21.53
C GLY A 266 7.62 26.15 22.13
N LYS A 267 7.85 27.24 22.87
CA LYS A 267 6.80 28.08 23.44
C LYS A 267 7.06 29.56 23.21
N SER A 268 5.97 30.30 23.13
CA SER A 268 5.92 31.76 23.11
C SER A 268 4.80 32.22 24.05
N ASP A 269 4.71 33.53 24.29
CA ASP A 269 3.60 34.09 25.09
C ASP A 269 2.23 33.85 24.44
N ALA A 270 2.20 33.66 23.12
CA ALA A 270 0.98 33.46 22.34
C ALA A 270 0.56 32.00 22.18
N GLY A 271 1.40 31.02 22.58
CA GLY A 271 1.11 29.61 22.36
C GLY A 271 2.36 28.72 22.25
N PHE A 272 2.18 27.51 21.72
CA PHE A 272 3.23 26.49 21.60
C PHE A 272 3.32 25.86 20.21
N VAL A 273 4.44 25.17 19.97
CA VAL A 273 4.65 24.26 18.85
C VAL A 273 5.21 22.92 19.34
N LEU A 274 4.70 21.84 18.76
CA LEU A 274 5.26 20.49 18.82
C LEU A 274 5.67 20.06 17.42
N VAL A 275 6.86 19.50 17.30
CA VAL A 275 7.44 19.11 16.02
C VAL A 275 7.99 17.69 16.12
N SER A 276 7.68 16.89 15.11
CA SER A 276 8.32 15.61 14.81
C SER A 276 8.98 15.74 13.45
N PRO A 277 10.23 15.26 13.24
CA PRO A 277 10.96 15.46 11.99
C PRO A 277 10.38 14.69 10.79
N GLY A 278 9.31 13.91 10.98
CA GLY A 278 8.67 13.20 9.88
C GLY A 278 9.55 12.12 9.21
N PRO A 279 9.13 11.66 8.01
CA PRO A 279 9.77 10.54 7.30
C PRO A 279 11.25 10.75 6.97
N ASP A 280 11.68 11.97 6.68
CA ASP A 280 13.07 12.29 6.34
C ASP A 280 14.02 12.35 7.55
N ARG A 281 13.44 12.37 8.77
CA ARG A 281 14.14 12.42 10.07
C ARG A 281 15.02 13.67 10.26
N LYS A 282 14.76 14.73 9.51
CA LYS A 282 15.46 16.00 9.60
C LYS A 282 14.53 17.04 10.18
N LEU A 283 14.92 17.63 11.31
CA LEU A 283 14.14 18.71 11.90
C LEU A 283 14.28 19.98 11.05
N ASP A 284 13.18 20.45 10.48
CA ASP A 284 13.15 21.59 9.57
C ASP A 284 12.62 22.89 10.20
N VAL A 285 11.81 22.78 11.25
CA VAL A 285 11.24 23.88 12.02
C VAL A 285 12.09 24.13 13.26
N ASP A 286 12.64 25.34 13.35
CA ASP A 286 13.35 25.80 14.55
C ASP A 286 12.35 26.15 15.66
N VAL A 287 12.20 25.25 16.62
CA VAL A 287 11.30 25.43 17.76
C VAL A 287 11.74 26.53 18.73
N ALA A 288 13.03 26.89 18.75
CA ALA A 288 13.55 27.94 19.63
C ALA A 288 13.22 29.35 19.10
N ALA A 289 13.18 29.49 17.77
CA ALA A 289 12.82 30.73 17.08
C ALA A 289 11.31 30.80 16.72
N PHE A 290 10.49 29.87 17.19
CA PHE A 290 9.09 29.78 16.79
C PHE A 290 8.24 30.97 17.27
N ASN A 291 7.55 31.61 16.32
CA ASN A 291 6.55 32.64 16.58
C ASN A 291 5.19 32.20 16.03
N LEU A 292 4.19 32.04 16.91
CA LEU A 292 2.87 31.54 16.51
C LEU A 292 2.12 32.49 15.56
N ALA A 293 2.28 33.80 15.73
CA ALA A 293 1.59 34.79 14.89
C ALA A 293 2.12 34.74 13.45
N ASP A 294 3.45 34.69 13.30
CA ASP A 294 4.09 34.56 11.99
C ASP A 294 3.77 33.22 11.33
N TRP A 295 3.76 32.13 12.12
CA TRP A 295 3.41 30.80 11.64
C TRP A 295 1.98 30.74 11.10
N LYS A 296 1.00 31.28 11.84
CA LYS A 296 -0.40 31.36 11.41
C LYS A 296 -0.54 32.19 10.14
N LYS A 297 0.12 33.35 10.10
CA LYS A 297 0.13 34.23 8.91
C LYS A 297 0.60 33.48 7.66
N ARG A 298 1.68 32.69 7.75
CA ARG A 298 2.18 31.89 6.62
C ARG A 298 1.26 30.73 6.27
N THR A 299 0.73 30.04 7.28
CA THR A 299 -0.17 28.89 7.09
C THR A 299 -1.46 29.28 6.35
N ASP A 300 -1.98 30.47 6.62
CA ASP A 300 -3.20 31.01 6.00
C ASP A 300 -2.93 31.78 4.70
N SER A 301 -1.65 32.00 4.36
CA SER A 301 -1.23 32.77 3.19
C SER A 301 -1.64 32.06 1.90
N ARG A 302 -1.97 32.87 0.89
CA ARG A 302 -2.15 32.41 -0.50
C ARG A 302 -0.98 32.80 -1.39
N ASP A 303 0.04 33.46 -0.82
CA ASP A 303 1.24 33.83 -1.55
C ASP A 303 2.01 32.55 -1.95
N PRO A 304 2.38 32.37 -3.23
CA PRO A 304 3.17 31.24 -3.68
C PRO A 304 4.48 31.04 -2.91
N VAL A 305 5.11 32.12 -2.45
CA VAL A 305 6.37 32.06 -1.68
C VAL A 305 6.14 31.44 -0.30
N ASP A 306 5.06 31.83 0.38
CA ASP A 306 4.70 31.24 1.68
C ASP A 306 4.26 29.78 1.51
N ILE A 307 3.50 29.46 0.46
CA ILE A 307 3.10 28.08 0.16
C ILE A 307 4.34 27.20 -0.08
N ALA A 308 5.28 27.64 -0.92
CA ALA A 308 6.50 26.90 -1.20
C ALA A 308 7.35 26.72 0.07
N TYR A 309 7.44 27.76 0.90
CA TYR A 309 8.08 27.67 2.20
C TYR A 309 7.41 26.61 3.10
N MET A 310 6.08 26.63 3.22
CA MET A 310 5.35 25.70 4.09
C MET A 310 5.44 24.25 3.59
N LYS A 311 5.37 24.01 2.28
CA LYS A 311 5.57 22.67 1.68
C LYS A 311 6.95 22.11 1.99
N GLY A 312 7.99 22.94 1.93
CA GLY A 312 9.35 22.51 2.30
C GLY A 312 9.60 22.36 3.81
N LYS A 313 8.59 22.57 4.66
CA LYS A 313 8.72 22.54 6.13
C LYS A 313 7.72 21.64 6.82
N VAL A 314 6.55 21.39 6.22
CA VAL A 314 5.44 20.71 6.88
C VAL A 314 5.01 19.49 6.07
N HIS A 315 5.17 18.32 6.66
CA HIS A 315 4.71 17.06 6.11
C HIS A 315 3.21 17.08 5.80
N GLN A 316 2.89 16.87 4.52
CA GLN A 316 1.55 16.85 3.95
C GLN A 316 0.81 18.19 4.12
N TYR A 317 1.48 19.31 3.82
CA TYR A 317 0.93 20.65 4.00
C TYR A 317 -0.34 20.83 3.18
N LEU A 318 -1.48 21.04 3.88
CA LEU A 318 -2.80 21.18 3.25
C LEU A 318 -3.09 20.10 2.20
N LYS A 319 -2.85 18.82 2.51
CA LYS A 319 -3.08 17.67 1.60
C LYS A 319 -4.41 17.62 0.82
N GLY A 320 -5.46 18.28 1.32
CA GLY A 320 -6.76 18.39 0.63
C GLY A 320 -6.78 19.43 -0.50
N ARG A 321 -5.82 20.34 -0.52
CA ARG A 321 -5.66 21.43 -1.50
C ARG A 321 -4.56 21.13 -2.51
N PHE A 322 -3.51 20.42 -2.12
CA PHE A 322 -2.34 20.14 -2.94
C PHE A 322 -2.18 18.62 -3.16
N PRO A 323 -2.46 18.11 -4.38
CA PRO A 323 -2.42 16.67 -4.68
C PRO A 323 -1.03 16.02 -4.50
N ASP A 324 0.03 16.81 -4.67
CA ASP A 324 1.43 16.38 -4.50
C ASP A 324 1.81 16.12 -3.03
N GLU A 325 1.06 16.67 -2.07
CA GLU A 325 1.27 16.52 -0.62
C GLU A 325 0.52 15.31 -0.03
N GLN A 326 0.08 14.37 -0.86
CA GLN A 326 -0.67 13.18 -0.42
C GLN A 326 0.23 11.98 -0.16
N ALA A 327 1.49 12.05 -0.60
CA ALA A 327 2.44 10.95 -0.47
C ALA A 327 2.74 10.68 1.02
N PRO A 328 2.72 9.42 1.49
CA PRO A 328 3.08 9.10 2.87
C PRO A 328 4.55 9.38 3.22
N ASP A 329 5.40 9.47 2.19
CA ASP A 329 6.83 9.78 2.23
C ASP A 329 7.12 11.24 1.89
N ASP A 330 6.11 12.11 1.90
CA ASP A 330 6.29 13.55 1.76
C ASP A 330 7.28 14.10 2.80
N GLU A 331 8.12 15.04 2.40
CA GLU A 331 9.22 15.57 3.21
C GLU A 331 8.73 16.55 4.29
N GLY A 332 9.60 16.87 5.25
CA GLY A 332 9.36 17.89 6.27
C GLY A 332 8.73 17.40 7.56
N ASP A 333 8.48 18.36 8.45
CA ASP A 333 8.08 18.08 9.82
C ASP A 333 6.57 17.87 9.98
N ILE A 334 6.18 17.00 10.89
CA ILE A 334 4.81 16.95 11.38
C ILE A 334 4.67 17.99 12.49
N VAL A 335 3.88 19.03 12.24
CA VAL A 335 3.75 20.18 13.15
C VAL A 335 2.37 20.23 13.80
N VAL A 336 2.33 20.44 15.12
CA VAL A 336 1.11 20.74 15.89
C VAL A 336 1.32 22.03 16.68
N THR A 337 0.47 23.02 16.46
CA THR A 337 0.49 24.31 17.18
C THR A 337 -0.79 24.54 17.97
N GLY A 338 -0.73 25.34 19.02
CA GLY A 338 -1.92 25.79 19.76
C GLY A 338 -1.72 27.16 20.42
N PRO A 339 -2.80 27.95 20.59
CA PRO A 339 -2.79 29.14 21.43
C PRO A 339 -2.74 28.75 22.91
#